data_AF-A0A1E9G7X0-F1
#
_entry.id   AF-A0A1E9G7X0-F1
#
_cell.length_a   1.000
_cell.length_b   1.000
_cell.length_c   1.000
_cell.angle_alpha   90.00
_cell.angle_beta   90.00
_cell.angle_gamma   90.00
#
_symmetry.space_group_name_H-M   'P 1'
#
loop_
_entity.id
_entity.type
_entity.pdbx_description
1 polymer ?
#
loop_
_entity_poly.entity_id
_entity_poly.type
_entity_poly.pdbx_seq_one_letter_code
_entity_poly.pdbx_strand_id
1 'polypeptide(L)'
;MSKETHRGMWGALRPAIRRNSAEELLKARRAETVTSEPAPHTGAFGRIVADVPTVAEEPDLPTGSVPVVPARSKLREQGVGTRVRTRTNVSTGFVPLVRDSQSTPKNPTLSDLNRETMQRAAEAEAAAAAEAEKAAEAETVATAEAASASTAGRKYRTETTRTGHTHAVADPNAPLSSLAASPEAAERAAAREDAVEDTPRLLKLRATLIALTVPLTVLMIAIRAVASAPFLWLEYHRPGFPEDSYGYYLIERMRLGSYGVDYINNFAPREYLARVTTGADNTLAFTEAEVNHMHDVKWVLLIATVAVAVLFLVTLFSSISLRERAPGTIRRSLFSGAWITLGLIVVLGVVGFFGWEWLFTTFHQVFFLQGNWEFSVRSSLIRLYPPQFWIDAAIAVAVLVAVQITLLLVTTWPTKYRKLKAERRRQERQDLRVKLASARVSDN
;
A
#
# COMPACT_ATOMS: atom_id res chain seq x y z
N MET A 1 -6.87 -62.86 -19.17
CA MET A 1 -5.43 -62.76 -18.86
C MET A 1 -4.82 -61.69 -19.74
N SER A 2 -3.94 -60.89 -19.15
CA SER A 2 -3.03 -59.87 -19.71
C SER A 2 -3.59 -58.53 -20.19
N LYS A 3 -2.98 -57.49 -19.62
CA LYS A 3 -3.10 -56.05 -19.87
C LYS A 3 -2.20 -55.67 -21.05
N GLU A 4 -2.69 -54.87 -21.99
CA GLU A 4 -1.83 -54.14 -22.93
C GLU A 4 -1.67 -52.68 -22.48
N THR A 5 -0.42 -52.26 -22.39
CA THR A 5 0.04 -50.94 -21.96
C THR A 5 0.34 -50.07 -23.18
N HIS A 6 -0.23 -48.87 -23.22
CA HIS A 6 0.11 -47.80 -24.16
C HIS A 6 1.54 -47.28 -23.88
N ARG A 7 2.55 -47.85 -24.56
CA ARG A 7 3.90 -47.27 -24.71
C ARG A 7 4.27 -47.30 -26.19
N GLY A 8 3.95 -46.22 -26.91
CA GLY A 8 4.24 -46.18 -28.35
C GLY A 8 4.13 -44.81 -29.03
N MET A 9 4.18 -43.68 -28.29
CA MET A 9 3.99 -42.35 -28.91
C MET A 9 5.13 -41.35 -28.67
N TRP A 10 6.30 -41.80 -28.17
CA TRP A 10 7.48 -40.95 -27.96
C TRP A 10 8.68 -41.30 -28.87
N GLY A 11 8.50 -42.23 -29.82
CA GLY A 11 9.56 -42.66 -30.75
C GLY A 11 9.63 -41.88 -32.07
N ALA A 12 8.61 -41.08 -32.41
CA ALA A 12 8.46 -40.47 -33.73
C ALA A 12 8.94 -39.00 -33.84
N LEU A 13 9.45 -38.38 -32.76
CA LEU A 13 9.92 -36.99 -32.76
C LEU A 13 11.45 -36.83 -32.76
N ARG A 14 12.19 -37.87 -33.18
CA ARG A 14 13.66 -37.92 -33.02
C ARG A 14 14.57 -37.56 -34.22
N PRO A 15 14.09 -37.09 -35.40
CA PRO A 15 15.01 -36.49 -36.35
C PRO A 15 14.52 -35.12 -36.88
N ALA A 16 14.71 -34.06 -36.10
CA ALA A 16 14.83 -32.68 -36.63
C ALA A 16 15.86 -31.84 -35.85
N ILE A 17 16.71 -32.50 -35.04
CA ILE A 17 17.84 -31.87 -34.36
C ILE A 17 19.12 -32.52 -34.88
N ARG A 18 19.62 -31.99 -36.00
CA ARG A 18 21.04 -31.84 -36.39
C ARG A 18 21.18 -31.78 -37.91
N ARG A 19 21.48 -30.57 -38.42
CA ARG A 19 22.67 -30.22 -39.20
C ARG A 19 22.46 -28.86 -39.90
N ASN A 20 22.72 -27.78 -39.16
CA ASN A 20 23.33 -26.61 -39.78
C ASN A 20 24.78 -26.61 -39.26
N SER A 21 25.76 -26.65 -40.16
CA SER A 21 27.17 -26.54 -39.77
C SER A 21 27.39 -25.17 -39.12
N ALA A 22 28.28 -25.11 -38.12
CA ALA A 22 28.59 -23.87 -37.40
C ALA A 22 29.03 -22.73 -38.32
N GLU A 23 29.57 -23.06 -39.50
CA GLU A 23 30.01 -22.10 -40.51
C GLU A 23 28.85 -21.37 -41.21
N GLU A 24 27.72 -22.04 -41.47
CA GLU A 24 26.52 -21.43 -42.07
C GLU A 24 25.89 -20.39 -41.13
N LEU A 25 25.85 -20.68 -39.83
CA LEU A 25 25.35 -19.75 -38.81
C LEU A 25 26.27 -18.53 -38.63
N LEU A 26 27.59 -18.70 -38.79
CA LEU A 26 28.55 -17.60 -38.76
C LEU A 26 28.50 -16.71 -40.01
N LYS A 27 28.06 -17.25 -41.15
CA LYS A 27 27.86 -16.50 -42.38
C LYS A 27 26.56 -15.67 -42.33
N ALA A 28 25.49 -16.25 -41.80
CA ALA A 28 24.24 -15.54 -41.52
C ALA A 28 24.44 -14.41 -40.50
N ARG A 29 25.18 -14.67 -39.41
CA ARG A 29 25.55 -13.68 -38.39
C ARG A 29 26.26 -12.45 -38.96
N ARG A 30 27.13 -12.62 -39.97
CA ARG A 30 27.89 -11.52 -40.59
C ARG A 30 27.09 -10.71 -41.61
N ALA A 31 26.10 -11.32 -42.25
CA ALA A 31 25.24 -10.62 -43.21
C ALA A 31 24.28 -9.66 -42.50
N GLU A 32 23.83 -10.00 -41.30
CA GLU A 32 22.82 -9.25 -40.54
C GLU A 32 23.39 -8.03 -39.78
N THR A 33 24.69 -8.08 -39.42
CA THR A 33 25.37 -6.96 -38.72
C THR A 33 25.61 -5.73 -39.61
N VAL A 34 25.47 -5.86 -40.93
CA VAL A 34 25.76 -4.78 -41.89
C VAL A 34 24.56 -3.86 -42.12
N THR A 35 23.35 -4.25 -41.68
CA THR A 35 22.09 -3.62 -42.15
C THR A 35 21.26 -2.86 -41.10
N SER A 36 21.71 -2.68 -39.85
CA SER A 36 20.88 -2.03 -38.83
C SER A 36 21.59 -0.89 -38.09
N GLU A 37 21.43 0.34 -38.59
CA GLU A 37 21.53 1.55 -37.76
C GLU A 37 20.15 1.88 -37.14
N PRO A 38 20.05 2.18 -35.82
CA PRO A 38 18.78 2.54 -35.20
C PRO A 38 18.52 4.06 -35.22
N ALA A 39 17.27 4.43 -35.55
CA ALA A 39 16.76 5.80 -35.48
C ALA A 39 16.41 6.22 -34.02
N PRO A 40 16.53 7.51 -33.65
CA PRO A 40 16.31 7.97 -32.29
C PRO A 40 14.83 8.22 -31.99
N HIS A 41 14.34 7.70 -30.85
CA HIS A 41 13.02 8.02 -30.30
C HIS A 41 13.15 8.98 -29.11
N THR A 42 12.55 10.15 -29.25
CA THR A 42 12.48 11.21 -28.24
C THR A 42 11.35 10.98 -27.23
N GLY A 43 11.72 10.80 -25.96
CA GLY A 43 10.86 10.67 -24.76
C GLY A 43 11.77 10.49 -23.53
N ALA A 44 11.30 10.54 -22.28
CA ALA A 44 12.12 10.68 -21.06
C ALA A 44 13.26 9.65 -20.81
N PHE A 45 13.41 8.62 -21.64
CA PHE A 45 14.63 7.81 -21.80
C PHE A 45 15.77 8.54 -22.56
N GLY A 46 15.55 9.78 -23.01
CA GLY A 46 16.47 10.66 -23.73
C GLY A 46 17.34 11.57 -22.85
N ARG A 47 17.40 11.33 -21.54
CA ARG A 47 18.39 11.95 -20.64
C ARG A 47 19.32 10.91 -20.03
N ILE A 48 19.77 9.98 -20.86
CA ILE A 48 20.97 9.20 -20.58
C ILE A 48 22.10 10.03 -21.18
N VAL A 49 22.86 10.69 -20.31
CA VAL A 49 23.95 11.59 -20.69
C VAL A 49 24.87 10.87 -21.68
N ALA A 50 25.02 11.50 -22.85
CA ALA A 50 26.01 11.13 -23.84
C ALA A 50 27.37 11.64 -23.35
N ASP A 51 28.27 10.73 -23.02
CA ASP A 51 29.70 10.95 -23.18
C ASP A 51 30.20 9.88 -24.15
N VAL A 52 30.22 10.26 -25.43
CA VAL A 52 31.02 9.58 -26.45
C VAL A 52 32.24 10.48 -26.67
N PRO A 53 33.46 10.10 -26.26
CA PRO A 53 34.63 10.74 -26.82
C PRO A 53 34.80 10.19 -28.24
N THR A 54 34.27 10.92 -29.22
CA THR A 54 34.70 10.76 -30.60
C THR A 54 36.08 11.38 -30.71
N VAL A 55 37.03 10.58 -31.16
CA VAL A 55 38.39 10.98 -31.53
C VAL A 55 38.30 12.20 -32.44
N ALA A 56 38.76 13.36 -31.96
CA ALA A 56 38.94 14.52 -32.82
C ALA A 56 40.25 14.37 -33.57
N GLU A 57 40.14 14.39 -34.90
CA GLU A 57 41.21 14.66 -35.85
C GLU A 57 41.99 15.93 -35.48
N GLU A 58 43.28 15.89 -35.80
CA GLU A 58 44.24 16.98 -35.94
C GLU A 58 43.64 18.37 -36.18
N PRO A 59 44.05 19.42 -35.43
CA PRO A 59 43.82 20.78 -35.86
C PRO A 59 45.03 21.32 -36.63
N ASP A 60 44.75 21.71 -37.87
CA ASP A 60 45.59 22.53 -38.73
C ASP A 60 46.13 23.78 -38.01
N LEU A 61 47.41 24.06 -38.27
CA LEU A 61 48.09 25.31 -37.99
C LEU A 61 47.43 26.49 -38.73
N PRO A 62 47.45 27.70 -38.13
CA PRO A 62 47.75 28.88 -38.92
C PRO A 62 48.94 29.65 -38.34
N THR A 63 49.90 29.88 -39.24
CA THR A 63 51.00 30.83 -39.17
C THR A 63 50.51 32.26 -38.91
N GLY A 64 51.13 32.98 -37.96
CA GLY A 64 50.87 34.41 -37.78
C GLY A 64 51.70 35.09 -36.70
N SER A 65 52.93 35.49 -37.06
CA SER A 65 53.70 36.68 -36.62
C SER A 65 53.64 37.17 -35.16
N VAL A 66 54.81 37.08 -34.51
CA VAL A 66 55.24 37.76 -33.28
C VAL A 66 55.68 39.22 -33.58
N PRO A 67 55.61 40.16 -32.61
CA PRO A 67 56.83 40.79 -32.06
C PRO A 67 56.74 40.94 -30.52
N VAL A 68 57.65 40.40 -29.69
CA VAL A 68 58.97 40.87 -29.22
C VAL A 68 58.97 42.12 -28.29
N VAL A 69 59.00 41.86 -26.95
CA VAL A 69 59.91 42.40 -25.87
C VAL A 69 59.73 43.88 -25.36
N PRO A 70 60.15 44.31 -24.12
CA PRO A 70 60.86 43.67 -22.99
C PRO A 70 60.27 43.85 -21.55
N ALA A 71 60.94 43.18 -20.60
CA ALA A 71 60.77 43.20 -19.14
C ALA A 71 61.32 44.46 -18.40
N ARG A 72 60.78 44.70 -17.18
CA ARG A 72 61.36 45.36 -15.95
C ARG A 72 60.18 45.63 -14.98
N SER A 73 60.24 45.76 -13.65
CA SER A 73 61.15 45.40 -12.54
C SER A 73 60.51 45.91 -11.22
N LYS A 74 60.55 45.11 -10.14
CA LYS A 74 60.58 45.42 -8.67
C LYS A 74 59.52 46.31 -7.94
N LEU A 75 59.40 45.96 -6.64
CA LEU A 75 58.78 46.60 -5.46
C LEU A 75 57.29 46.31 -5.22
N ARG A 76 56.73 46.24 -4.00
CA ARG A 76 57.16 45.94 -2.61
C ARG A 76 55.85 45.98 -1.78
N GLU A 77 55.70 45.00 -0.89
CA GLU A 77 54.94 45.02 0.39
C GLU A 77 53.40 45.02 0.51
N GLN A 78 52.99 44.31 1.58
CA GLN A 78 51.76 44.35 2.38
C GLN A 78 50.49 43.71 1.78
N GLY A 79 49.82 42.75 2.42
CA GLY A 79 50.03 42.14 3.74
C GLY A 79 48.89 41.18 4.07
N VAL A 80 49.22 40.21 4.93
CA VAL A 80 48.35 39.52 5.90
C VAL A 80 47.22 38.63 5.37
N GLY A 81 47.43 37.32 5.48
CA GLY A 81 46.41 36.28 5.36
C GLY A 81 46.89 34.98 5.99
N THR A 82 46.91 34.94 7.33
CA THR A 82 47.41 33.81 8.12
C THR A 82 46.41 32.65 8.18
N ARG A 83 46.87 31.51 7.64
CA ARG A 83 46.61 30.09 7.97
C ARG A 83 45.22 29.62 8.42
N VAL A 84 44.72 28.69 7.60
CA VAL A 84 43.79 27.60 7.91
C VAL A 84 44.52 26.38 8.52
N ARG A 85 43.79 25.61 9.35
CA ARG A 85 43.94 24.21 9.85
C ARG A 85 44.02 24.18 11.39
N THR A 86 43.29 23.33 12.14
CA THR A 86 42.70 22.00 11.88
C THR A 86 41.86 21.54 13.08
N ARG A 87 40.81 20.73 12.82
CA ARG A 87 40.22 19.58 13.59
C ARG A 87 39.82 19.82 15.07
N THR A 88 38.72 19.27 15.62
CA THR A 88 38.34 17.84 15.75
C THR A 88 36.87 17.70 16.20
N ASN A 89 36.31 16.52 15.92
CA ASN A 89 35.01 15.94 16.28
C ASN A 89 34.56 16.15 17.75
N VAL A 90 33.24 16.07 18.01
CA VAL A 90 32.53 14.91 18.62
C VAL A 90 31.07 15.28 18.96
N SER A 91 30.14 14.54 18.35
CA SER A 91 28.90 13.91 18.88
C SER A 91 28.14 14.52 20.08
N THR A 92 26.88 14.90 19.87
CA THR A 92 25.64 14.25 20.39
C THR A 92 24.50 15.25 20.68
N GLY A 93 23.28 14.88 20.25
CA GLY A 93 22.01 15.25 20.88
C GLY A 93 21.39 16.60 20.51
N PHE A 94 20.44 16.61 19.58
CA PHE A 94 19.54 17.75 19.38
C PHE A 94 18.09 17.35 19.69
N VAL A 95 17.53 17.98 20.72
CA VAL A 95 16.11 18.00 21.08
C VAL A 95 15.54 19.33 20.54
N PRO A 96 14.45 19.35 19.74
CA PRO A 96 13.91 20.63 19.29
C PRO A 96 12.94 21.18 20.36
N LEU A 97 13.30 22.32 20.95
CA LEU A 97 12.37 23.20 21.66
C LEU A 97 11.70 24.12 20.64
N VAL A 98 10.39 23.95 20.45
CA VAL A 98 9.53 24.92 19.76
C VAL A 98 9.38 26.15 20.65
N ARG A 99 9.72 27.33 20.12
CA ARG A 99 9.51 28.62 20.79
C ARG A 99 8.45 29.39 20.01
N ASP A 100 7.25 29.48 20.57
CA ASP A 100 6.20 30.37 20.08
C ASP A 100 6.64 31.83 20.27
N SER A 101 6.57 32.62 19.21
CA SER A 101 6.76 34.07 19.27
C SER A 101 5.46 34.76 18.87
N GLN A 102 4.76 35.30 19.86
CA GLN A 102 3.72 36.29 19.64
C GLN A 102 4.36 37.68 19.62
N SER A 103 4.48 38.29 18.45
CA SER A 103 4.77 39.72 18.34
C SER A 103 3.98 40.31 17.17
N THR A 104 2.99 41.14 17.49
CA THR A 104 2.16 41.88 16.52
C THR A 104 2.94 43.08 15.99
N PRO A 105 3.11 43.24 14.66
CA PRO A 105 3.82 44.40 14.09
C PRO A 105 2.99 45.68 14.20
N LYS A 106 3.66 46.82 14.45
CA LYS A 106 3.04 48.14 14.72
C LYS A 106 2.26 48.78 13.56
N ASN A 107 2.35 48.26 12.33
CA ASN A 107 1.58 48.73 11.17
C ASN A 107 1.04 47.51 10.38
N PRO A 108 -0.24 47.14 10.54
CA PRO A 108 -0.81 45.98 9.85
C PRO A 108 -0.98 46.24 8.35
N THR A 109 -0.68 45.24 7.53
CA THR A 109 -0.91 45.29 6.08
C THR A 109 -2.40 45.04 5.77
N LEU A 110 -2.88 45.44 4.59
CA LEU A 110 -4.28 45.22 4.15
C LEU A 110 -4.69 43.73 4.22
N SER A 111 -3.75 42.81 4.01
CA SER A 111 -3.99 41.37 4.15
C SER A 111 -4.18 40.92 5.60
N ASP A 112 -3.55 41.60 6.56
CA ASP A 112 -3.70 41.27 7.98
C ASP A 112 -5.04 41.77 8.52
N LEU A 113 -5.47 42.96 8.09
CA LEU A 113 -6.81 43.49 8.37
C LEU A 113 -7.92 42.63 7.75
N ASN A 114 -7.72 42.11 6.54
CA ASN A 114 -8.69 41.22 5.90
C ASN A 114 -8.75 39.85 6.61
N ARG A 115 -7.62 39.36 7.12
CA ARG A 115 -7.58 38.13 7.92
C ARG A 115 -8.28 38.30 9.27
N GLU A 116 -8.03 39.41 9.95
CA GLU A 116 -8.65 39.72 11.25
C GLU A 116 -10.16 39.95 11.14
N THR A 117 -10.63 40.58 10.06
CA THR A 117 -12.07 40.77 9.80
C THR A 117 -12.78 39.45 9.49
N MET A 118 -12.15 38.56 8.71
CA MET A 118 -12.70 37.21 8.47
C MET A 118 -12.71 36.36 9.75
N GLN A 119 -11.71 36.52 10.62
CA GLN A 119 -11.67 35.84 11.91
C GLN A 119 -12.76 36.33 12.87
N ARG A 120 -12.98 37.65 12.95
CA ARG A 120 -14.09 38.22 13.74
C ARG A 120 -15.47 37.85 13.19
N ALA A 121 -15.62 37.74 11.88
CA ALA A 121 -16.85 37.26 11.26
C ALA A 121 -17.14 35.80 11.64
N ALA A 122 -16.11 34.94 11.59
CA ALA A 122 -16.22 33.54 12.00
C ALA A 122 -16.50 33.38 13.50
N GLU A 123 -15.89 34.21 14.36
CA GLU A 123 -16.15 34.22 15.80
C GLU A 123 -17.57 34.74 16.13
N ALA A 124 -18.07 35.73 15.39
CA ALA A 124 -19.44 36.21 15.54
C ALA A 124 -20.48 35.18 15.08
N GLU A 125 -20.20 34.45 14.00
CA GLU A 125 -21.06 33.35 13.52
C GLU A 125 -21.06 32.17 14.51
N ALA A 126 -19.91 31.84 15.09
CA ALA A 126 -19.80 30.83 16.15
C ALA A 126 -20.52 31.25 17.45
N ALA A 127 -20.46 32.53 17.82
CA ALA A 127 -21.17 33.05 18.98
C ALA A 127 -22.69 33.04 18.76
N ALA A 128 -23.17 33.43 17.57
CA ALA A 128 -24.59 33.36 17.22
C ALA A 128 -25.12 31.92 17.18
N ALA A 129 -24.31 30.96 16.71
CA ALA A 129 -24.65 29.54 16.76
C ALA A 129 -24.74 29.00 18.19
N ALA A 130 -23.82 29.41 19.08
CA ALA A 130 -23.85 29.02 20.49
C ALA A 130 -25.03 29.64 21.27
N GLU A 131 -25.45 30.85 20.90
CA GLU A 131 -26.60 31.51 21.51
C GLU A 131 -27.93 30.89 21.03
N ALA A 132 -28.00 30.47 19.76
CA ALA A 132 -29.12 29.70 19.23
C ALA A 132 -29.24 28.29 19.85
N GLU A 133 -28.11 27.63 20.13
CA GLU A 133 -28.09 26.32 20.81
C GLU A 133 -28.56 26.44 22.28
N LYS A 134 -28.15 27.49 22.99
CA LYS A 134 -28.63 27.76 24.36
C LYS A 134 -30.11 28.14 24.41
N ALA A 135 -30.62 28.86 23.41
CA ALA A 135 -32.05 29.18 23.32
C ALA A 135 -32.90 27.92 23.07
N ALA A 136 -32.41 27.00 22.22
CA ALA A 136 -33.07 25.71 21.98
C ALA A 136 -33.02 24.78 23.22
N GLU A 137 -31.92 24.79 23.97
CA GLU A 137 -31.82 24.01 25.22
C GLU A 137 -32.72 24.58 26.33
N ALA A 138 -32.86 25.90 26.44
CA ALA A 138 -33.78 26.52 27.40
C ALA A 138 -35.27 26.27 27.08
N GLU A 139 -35.65 26.26 25.80
CA GLU A 139 -37.01 25.95 25.35
C GLU A 139 -37.37 24.47 25.62
N THR A 140 -36.43 23.54 25.42
CA THR A 140 -36.66 22.11 25.71
C THR A 140 -36.80 21.79 27.20
N VAL A 141 -36.07 22.50 28.07
CA VAL A 141 -36.18 22.32 29.54
C VAL A 141 -37.49 22.91 30.08
N ALA A 142 -37.92 24.07 29.60
CA ALA A 142 -39.19 24.68 30.00
C ALA A 142 -40.42 23.85 29.56
N THR A 143 -40.33 23.19 28.41
CA THR A 143 -41.40 22.31 27.89
C THR A 143 -41.48 20.99 28.67
N ALA A 144 -40.35 20.50 29.21
CA ALA A 144 -40.30 19.29 30.02
C ALA A 144 -40.86 19.48 31.43
N GLU A 145 -40.67 20.65 32.04
CA GLU A 145 -41.18 20.96 33.38
C GLU A 145 -42.70 21.22 33.38
N ALA A 146 -43.23 21.87 32.33
CA ALA A 146 -44.67 22.10 32.18
C ALA A 146 -45.47 20.80 31.92
N ALA A 147 -44.86 19.78 31.32
CA ALA A 147 -45.50 18.50 31.01
C ALA A 147 -45.62 17.55 32.22
N SER A 148 -44.85 17.78 33.30
CA SER A 148 -44.84 16.90 34.48
C SER A 148 -45.90 17.27 35.53
N ALA A 149 -46.42 18.51 35.51
CA ALA A 149 -47.36 19.02 36.52
C ALA A 149 -48.84 18.70 36.23
N SER A 150 -49.19 18.26 35.02
CA SER A 150 -50.56 17.96 34.62
C SER A 150 -50.64 16.58 34.00
N THR A 151 -51.00 15.56 34.80
CA THR A 151 -51.85 14.40 34.45
C THR A 151 -51.57 13.24 35.42
N ALA A 152 -52.21 13.29 36.59
CA ALA A 152 -52.47 12.09 37.38
C ALA A 152 -53.66 11.35 36.74
N GLY A 153 -53.39 10.59 35.67
CA GLY A 153 -54.41 9.90 34.86
C GLY A 153 -54.01 8.47 34.53
N ARG A 154 -54.96 7.55 34.78
CA ARG A 154 -54.91 6.08 34.74
C ARG A 154 -54.08 5.47 33.58
N LYS A 155 -53.14 4.56 33.92
CA LYS A 155 -52.05 4.04 33.06
C LYS A 155 -52.41 2.90 32.08
N TYR A 156 -53.60 2.30 32.17
CA TYR A 156 -54.01 1.15 31.35
C TYR A 156 -55.52 1.14 31.09
N ARG A 157 -55.96 0.70 29.90
CA ARG A 157 -57.36 0.41 29.56
C ARG A 157 -57.53 -1.10 29.39
N THR A 158 -58.49 -1.70 30.08
CA THR A 158 -58.87 -3.10 29.89
C THR A 158 -59.82 -3.23 28.70
N GLU A 159 -59.42 -3.99 27.69
CA GLU A 159 -60.30 -4.38 26.59
C GLU A 159 -60.73 -5.83 26.75
N THR A 160 -62.03 -6.10 26.60
CA THR A 160 -62.59 -7.45 26.62
C THR A 160 -62.83 -7.87 25.18
N THR A 161 -62.14 -8.91 24.73
CA THR A 161 -62.37 -9.48 23.38
C THR A 161 -63.68 -10.27 23.34
N ARG A 162 -64.22 -10.48 22.13
CA ARG A 162 -65.50 -11.17 21.87
C ARG A 162 -65.55 -12.62 22.40
N THR A 163 -64.42 -13.17 22.85
CA THR A 163 -64.27 -14.50 23.47
C THR A 163 -64.10 -14.45 25.00
N GLY A 164 -64.36 -13.30 25.65
CA GLY A 164 -64.38 -13.17 27.10
C GLY A 164 -63.02 -13.02 27.79
N HIS A 165 -61.93 -12.83 27.03
CA HIS A 165 -60.59 -12.61 27.58
C HIS A 165 -60.29 -11.10 27.70
N THR A 166 -59.96 -10.66 28.90
CA THR A 166 -59.56 -9.28 29.22
C THR A 166 -58.05 -9.12 29.08
N HIS A 167 -57.60 -8.20 28.22
CA HIS A 167 -56.19 -7.79 28.14
C HIS A 167 -56.05 -6.29 28.41
N ALA A 168 -55.02 -5.90 29.17
CA ALA A 168 -54.69 -4.51 29.43
C ALA A 168 -53.90 -3.96 28.24
N VAL A 169 -54.47 -2.97 27.54
CA VAL A 169 -53.86 -2.29 26.40
C VAL A 169 -53.38 -0.91 26.86
N ALA A 170 -52.18 -0.53 26.42
CA ALA A 170 -51.61 0.78 26.71
C ALA A 170 -52.42 1.89 26.03
N ASP A 171 -52.75 2.96 26.76
CA ASP A 171 -53.54 4.07 26.23
C ASP A 171 -52.73 4.83 25.15
N PRO A 172 -53.24 4.96 23.91
CA PRO A 172 -52.53 5.66 22.83
C PRO A 172 -52.29 7.16 23.11
N ASN A 173 -52.93 7.74 24.12
CA ASN A 173 -52.72 9.13 24.54
C ASN A 173 -51.80 9.29 25.77
N ALA A 174 -51.15 8.22 26.23
CA ALA A 174 -50.22 8.30 27.37
C ALA A 174 -48.93 9.07 26.99
N PRO A 175 -48.42 9.97 27.84
CA PRO A 175 -47.22 10.76 27.53
C PRO A 175 -46.00 9.86 27.32
N LEU A 176 -45.11 10.19 26.37
CA LEU A 176 -43.91 9.41 26.01
C LEU A 176 -43.01 9.07 27.23
N SER A 177 -43.04 9.90 28.27
CA SER A 177 -42.36 9.67 29.56
C SER A 177 -42.88 8.44 30.32
N SER A 178 -44.17 8.08 30.14
CA SER A 178 -44.77 6.90 30.75
C SER A 178 -44.38 5.59 30.02
N LEU A 179 -44.06 5.68 28.73
CA LEU A 179 -43.51 4.57 27.97
C LEU A 179 -42.08 4.25 28.41
N ALA A 180 -41.28 5.25 28.83
CA ALA A 180 -39.96 5.04 29.42
C ALA A 180 -40.00 4.32 30.79
N ALA A 181 -41.10 4.42 31.53
CA ALA A 181 -41.34 3.73 32.80
C ALA A 181 -42.14 2.41 32.66
N SER A 182 -42.39 1.96 31.43
CA SER A 182 -43.06 0.69 31.17
C SER A 182 -42.12 -0.50 31.46
N PRO A 183 -42.64 -1.65 31.91
CA PRO A 183 -41.82 -2.85 32.12
C PRO A 183 -41.08 -3.29 30.84
N GLU A 184 -41.68 -3.11 29.65
CA GLU A 184 -40.98 -3.35 28.38
C GLU A 184 -39.83 -2.36 28.11
N ALA A 185 -39.93 -1.10 28.54
CA ALA A 185 -38.85 -0.15 28.40
C ALA A 185 -37.72 -0.42 29.39
N ALA A 186 -38.04 -0.86 30.61
CA ALA A 186 -37.06 -1.35 31.57
C ALA A 186 -36.37 -2.62 31.07
N GLU A 187 -37.11 -3.57 30.49
CA GLU A 187 -36.55 -4.78 29.87
C GLU A 187 -35.67 -4.44 28.66
N ARG A 188 -36.09 -3.49 27.81
CA ARG A 188 -35.26 -2.98 26.71
C ARG A 188 -34.02 -2.23 27.20
N ALA A 189 -34.09 -1.54 28.34
CA ALA A 189 -32.95 -0.85 28.95
C ALA A 189 -31.95 -1.85 29.55
N ALA A 190 -32.42 -2.84 30.32
CA ALA A 190 -31.61 -3.93 30.84
C ALA A 190 -30.97 -4.75 29.70
N ALA A 191 -31.73 -5.07 28.65
CA ALA A 191 -31.19 -5.73 27.47
C ALA A 191 -30.14 -4.88 26.72
N ARG A 192 -30.22 -3.55 26.79
CA ARG A 192 -29.19 -2.64 26.25
C ARG A 192 -27.94 -2.62 27.13
N GLU A 193 -28.08 -2.59 28.45
CA GLU A 193 -26.96 -2.64 29.39
C GLU A 193 -26.21 -3.97 29.30
N ASP A 194 -26.93 -5.11 29.31
CA ASP A 194 -26.37 -6.43 29.08
C ASP A 194 -25.68 -6.55 27.71
N ALA A 195 -26.27 -5.96 26.67
CA ALA A 195 -25.66 -5.93 25.34
C ALA A 195 -24.37 -5.10 25.30
N VAL A 196 -24.28 -4.00 26.07
CA VAL A 196 -23.07 -3.18 26.19
C VAL A 196 -21.99 -3.94 26.94
N GLU A 197 -22.31 -4.60 28.07
CA GLU A 197 -21.37 -5.43 28.83
C GLU A 197 -20.85 -6.64 28.04
N ASP A 198 -21.65 -7.13 27.09
CA ASP A 198 -21.29 -8.28 26.26
C ASP A 198 -20.44 -7.93 25.04
N THR A 199 -20.34 -6.65 24.67
CA THR A 199 -19.48 -6.27 23.54
C THR A 199 -18.01 -6.52 23.87
N PRO A 200 -17.26 -7.24 23.02
CA PRO A 200 -15.85 -7.44 23.27
C PRO A 200 -15.12 -6.09 23.24
N ARG A 201 -14.21 -5.89 24.20
CA ARG A 201 -13.40 -4.67 24.28
C ARG A 201 -12.78 -4.35 22.93
N LEU A 202 -12.86 -3.07 22.56
CA LEU A 202 -12.27 -2.53 21.32
C LEU A 202 -12.84 -3.16 20.03
N LEU A 203 -14.09 -3.61 20.02
CA LEU A 203 -14.73 -4.26 18.86
C LEU A 203 -14.54 -3.47 17.56
N LYS A 204 -14.81 -2.15 17.56
CA LYS A 204 -14.66 -1.30 16.37
C LYS A 204 -13.21 -1.26 15.89
N LEU A 205 -12.25 -1.06 16.81
CA LEU A 205 -10.82 -1.06 16.48
C LEU A 205 -10.38 -2.39 15.87
N ARG A 206 -10.79 -3.52 16.45
CA ARG A 206 -10.45 -4.85 15.93
C ARG A 206 -11.11 -5.11 14.58
N ALA A 207 -12.34 -4.67 14.39
CA ALA A 207 -13.05 -4.77 13.12
C ALA A 207 -12.36 -3.95 12.02
N THR A 208 -11.91 -2.74 12.34
CA THR A 208 -11.12 -1.88 11.44
C THR A 208 -9.75 -2.49 11.15
N LEU A 209 -9.07 -3.03 12.17
CA LEU A 209 -7.79 -3.72 12.01
C LEU A 209 -7.92 -4.88 11.01
N ILE A 210 -8.94 -5.73 11.15
CA ILE A 210 -9.21 -6.80 10.18
C ILE A 210 -9.42 -6.24 8.77
N ALA A 211 -10.22 -5.18 8.62
CA ALA A 211 -10.50 -4.58 7.32
C ALA A 211 -9.26 -3.98 6.66
N LEU A 212 -8.34 -3.37 7.43
CA LEU A 212 -7.09 -2.77 6.92
C LEU A 212 -5.97 -3.78 6.68
N THR A 213 -5.95 -4.90 7.41
CA THR A 213 -4.99 -5.97 7.16
C THR A 213 -5.24 -6.66 5.82
N VAL A 214 -6.50 -6.75 5.38
CA VAL A 214 -6.88 -7.39 4.09
C VAL A 214 -6.14 -6.79 2.88
N PRO A 215 -6.20 -5.47 2.57
CA PRO A 215 -5.51 -4.92 1.41
C PRO A 215 -4.01 -5.16 1.46
N LEU A 216 -3.39 -5.03 2.63
CA LEU A 216 -1.94 -5.23 2.80
C LEU A 216 -1.54 -6.69 2.57
N THR A 217 -2.28 -7.64 3.13
CA THR A 217 -1.99 -9.07 2.95
C THR A 217 -2.25 -9.51 1.51
N VAL A 218 -3.38 -9.12 0.92
CA VAL A 218 -3.73 -9.46 -0.48
C VAL A 218 -2.69 -8.92 -1.46
N LEU A 219 -2.27 -7.67 -1.27
CA LEU A 219 -1.24 -7.05 -2.09
C LEU A 219 0.13 -7.73 -1.90
N MET A 220 0.54 -7.99 -0.66
CA MET A 220 1.82 -8.65 -0.38
C MET A 220 1.90 -10.05 -0.98
N ILE A 221 0.81 -10.84 -0.93
CA ILE A 221 0.75 -12.16 -1.57
C ILE A 221 0.94 -12.03 -3.09
N ALA A 222 0.27 -11.06 -3.73
CA ALA A 222 0.40 -10.84 -5.17
C ALA A 222 1.83 -10.38 -5.55
N ILE A 223 2.41 -9.44 -4.80
CA ILE A 223 3.79 -8.98 -5.00
C ILE A 223 4.76 -10.16 -4.87
N ARG A 224 4.61 -11.02 -3.84
CA ARG A 224 5.45 -12.20 -3.66
C ARG A 224 5.30 -13.23 -4.77
N ALA A 225 4.09 -13.40 -5.31
CA ALA A 225 3.86 -14.28 -6.45
C ALA A 225 4.54 -13.77 -7.73
N VAL A 226 4.56 -12.46 -7.95
CA VAL A 226 5.23 -11.83 -9.10
C VAL A 226 6.75 -11.75 -8.91
N ALA A 227 7.23 -11.51 -7.70
CA ALA A 227 8.65 -11.56 -7.34
C ALA A 227 9.15 -13.01 -7.18
N SER A 228 8.88 -13.88 -8.16
CA SER A 228 9.21 -15.31 -8.10
C SER A 228 9.71 -15.86 -9.44
N ALA A 229 10.48 -16.95 -9.39
CA ALA A 229 11.00 -17.60 -10.59
C ALA A 229 9.91 -18.06 -11.58
N PRO A 230 8.75 -18.59 -11.15
CA PRO A 230 7.64 -18.89 -12.06
C PRO A 230 7.16 -17.68 -12.87
N PHE A 231 7.02 -16.51 -12.24
CA PHE A 231 6.60 -15.30 -12.94
C PHE A 231 7.67 -14.84 -13.94
N LEU A 232 8.94 -14.80 -13.53
CA LEU A 232 10.05 -14.46 -14.42
C LEU A 232 10.06 -15.37 -15.66
N TRP A 233 9.87 -16.67 -15.46
CA TRP A 233 9.81 -17.63 -16.56
C TRP A 233 8.62 -17.34 -17.49
N LEU A 234 7.42 -17.15 -16.94
CA LEU A 234 6.23 -16.84 -17.74
C LEU A 234 6.43 -15.56 -18.55
N GLU A 235 6.99 -14.52 -17.94
CA GLU A 235 7.19 -13.23 -18.56
C GLU A 235 8.23 -13.26 -19.66
N TYR A 236 9.30 -14.04 -19.54
CA TYR A 236 10.27 -14.19 -20.64
C TYR A 236 9.81 -15.11 -21.77
N HIS A 237 8.80 -15.95 -21.54
CA HIS A 237 8.28 -16.89 -22.54
C HIS A 237 6.96 -16.43 -23.17
N ARG A 238 6.39 -15.31 -22.74
CA ARG A 238 5.17 -14.78 -23.35
C ARG A 238 5.46 -14.27 -24.77
N PRO A 239 4.51 -14.39 -25.70
CA PRO A 239 4.61 -13.75 -27.01
C PRO A 239 4.76 -12.23 -26.89
N GLY A 240 5.67 -11.65 -27.67
CA GLY A 240 5.86 -10.20 -27.77
C GLY A 240 6.63 -9.55 -26.63
N PHE A 241 7.25 -10.30 -25.72
CA PHE A 241 8.16 -9.71 -24.74
C PHE A 241 9.41 -9.13 -25.46
N PRO A 242 9.85 -7.89 -25.13
CA PRO A 242 10.95 -7.25 -25.85
C PRO A 242 12.25 -8.04 -25.77
N GLU A 243 12.92 -8.22 -26.91
CA GLU A 243 14.28 -8.75 -26.98
C GLU A 243 15.29 -7.75 -26.41
N ASP A 244 16.42 -8.24 -25.90
CA ASP A 244 17.50 -7.36 -25.45
C ASP A 244 18.36 -6.93 -26.66
N SER A 245 18.37 -5.63 -26.93
CA SER A 245 19.15 -5.04 -28.04
C SER A 245 20.67 -5.08 -27.84
N TYR A 246 21.13 -5.44 -26.64
CA TYR A 246 22.55 -5.43 -26.26
C TYR A 246 23.18 -6.83 -26.14
N GLY A 247 22.46 -7.88 -26.55
CA GLY A 247 23.04 -9.21 -26.79
C GLY A 247 22.74 -10.30 -25.76
N TYR A 248 21.89 -10.06 -24.76
CA TYR A 248 21.40 -11.12 -23.89
C TYR A 248 20.26 -11.89 -24.57
N TYR A 249 20.59 -13.10 -25.03
CA TYR A 249 19.60 -14.06 -25.47
C TYR A 249 18.79 -14.62 -24.28
N LEU A 250 17.63 -15.22 -24.56
CA LEU A 250 16.71 -15.76 -23.57
C LEU A 250 17.39 -16.60 -22.48
N ILE A 251 18.33 -17.48 -22.84
CA ILE A 251 19.03 -18.34 -21.88
C ILE A 251 19.85 -17.51 -20.88
N GLU A 252 20.58 -16.50 -21.36
CA GLU A 252 21.39 -15.64 -20.51
C GLU A 252 20.51 -14.73 -19.65
N ARG A 253 19.41 -14.19 -20.22
CA ARG A 253 18.41 -13.43 -19.45
C ARG A 253 17.81 -14.28 -18.35
N MET A 254 17.37 -15.50 -18.65
CA MET A 254 16.83 -16.42 -17.65
C MET A 254 17.86 -16.70 -16.54
N ARG A 255 19.13 -16.95 -16.89
CA ARG A 255 20.19 -17.18 -15.90
C ARG A 255 20.41 -15.96 -15.01
N LEU A 256 20.69 -14.79 -15.58
CA LEU A 256 21.02 -13.58 -14.84
C LEU A 256 19.81 -13.01 -14.09
N GLY A 257 18.63 -13.04 -14.71
CA GLY A 257 17.36 -12.66 -14.06
C GLY A 257 17.05 -13.55 -12.87
N SER A 258 17.28 -14.87 -12.99
CA SER A 258 17.06 -15.79 -11.85
C SER A 258 17.97 -15.47 -10.67
N TYR A 259 19.24 -15.10 -10.89
CA TYR A 259 20.10 -14.60 -9.80
C TYR A 259 19.50 -13.38 -9.09
N GLY A 260 18.95 -12.42 -9.84
CA GLY A 260 18.30 -11.24 -9.25
C GLY A 260 17.06 -11.61 -8.42
N VAL A 261 16.18 -12.44 -8.97
CA VAL A 261 14.94 -12.89 -8.28
C VAL A 261 15.27 -13.78 -7.07
N ASP A 262 16.25 -14.67 -7.17
CA ASP A 262 16.69 -15.50 -6.05
C ASP A 262 17.27 -14.64 -4.93
N TYR A 263 18.08 -13.63 -5.29
CA TYR A 263 18.73 -12.76 -4.32
C TYR A 263 17.75 -12.01 -3.40
N ILE A 264 16.65 -11.51 -3.95
CA ILE A 264 15.61 -10.80 -3.18
C ILE A 264 14.73 -11.75 -2.35
N ASN A 265 14.79 -13.06 -2.62
CA ASN A 265 13.99 -14.07 -1.92
C ASN A 265 14.80 -14.95 -0.95
N ASN A 266 16.12 -14.83 -0.90
CA ASN A 266 16.99 -15.61 -0.04
C ASN A 266 17.72 -14.74 1.01
N PHE A 267 18.56 -15.33 1.85
CA PHE A 267 19.39 -14.63 2.84
C PHE A 267 20.86 -14.48 2.41
N ALA A 268 21.16 -14.65 1.12
CA ALA A 268 22.53 -14.54 0.62
C ALA A 268 23.06 -13.10 0.76
N PRO A 269 24.36 -12.91 1.03
CA PRO A 269 24.95 -11.59 1.15
C PRO A 269 25.16 -10.97 -0.24
N ARG A 270 25.49 -9.67 -0.31
CA ARG A 270 25.66 -8.91 -1.57
C ARG A 270 26.64 -9.56 -2.56
N GLU A 271 27.63 -10.30 -2.06
CA GLU A 271 28.62 -11.00 -2.88
C GLU A 271 28.00 -12.12 -3.73
N TYR A 272 26.76 -12.53 -3.43
CA TYR A 272 25.97 -13.41 -4.29
C TYR A 272 25.76 -12.81 -5.68
N LEU A 273 25.37 -11.53 -5.78
CA LEU A 273 25.23 -10.83 -7.05
C LEU A 273 26.55 -10.27 -7.56
N ALA A 274 27.40 -9.74 -6.66
CA ALA A 274 28.65 -9.07 -7.04
C ALA A 274 29.67 -10.00 -7.74
N ARG A 275 29.51 -11.32 -7.65
CA ARG A 275 30.38 -12.30 -8.31
C ARG A 275 29.75 -12.96 -9.54
N VAL A 276 28.53 -12.60 -9.91
CA VAL A 276 27.88 -13.16 -11.10
C VAL A 276 28.60 -12.62 -12.33
N THR A 277 28.98 -13.51 -13.24
CA THR A 277 29.65 -13.17 -14.50
C THR A 277 28.76 -13.41 -15.71
N THR A 278 29.05 -12.72 -16.82
CA THR A 278 28.31 -12.74 -18.09
C THR A 278 29.27 -12.72 -19.28
N GLY A 279 28.81 -13.17 -20.45
CA GLY A 279 29.60 -13.17 -21.67
C GLY A 279 30.76 -14.17 -21.70
N ALA A 280 31.44 -14.24 -22.84
CA ALA A 280 32.58 -15.16 -23.04
C ALA A 280 33.81 -14.75 -22.21
N ASP A 281 33.97 -13.45 -21.95
CA ASP A 281 35.12 -12.89 -21.24
C ASP A 281 34.97 -12.96 -19.71
N ASN A 282 33.88 -13.56 -19.20
CA ASN A 282 33.57 -13.69 -17.77
C ASN A 282 33.62 -12.37 -17.00
N THR A 283 33.18 -11.27 -17.62
CA THR A 283 33.06 -9.97 -16.95
C THR A 283 31.95 -9.99 -15.91
N LEU A 284 32.01 -9.11 -14.91
CA LEU A 284 30.95 -8.96 -13.92
C LEU A 284 29.63 -8.59 -14.61
N ALA A 285 28.56 -9.30 -14.24
CA ALA A 285 27.23 -9.08 -14.80
C ALA A 285 26.57 -7.84 -14.20
N PHE A 286 26.82 -7.54 -12.93
CA PHE A 286 26.24 -6.37 -12.26
C PHE A 286 27.35 -5.45 -11.79
N THR A 287 27.15 -4.15 -11.98
CA THR A 287 27.97 -3.10 -11.37
C THR A 287 27.74 -3.02 -9.86
N GLU A 288 28.67 -2.40 -9.13
CA GLU A 288 28.50 -2.18 -7.69
C GLU A 288 27.22 -1.38 -7.37
N ALA A 289 26.88 -0.40 -8.20
CA ALA A 289 25.65 0.39 -8.05
C ALA A 289 24.39 -0.49 -8.19
N GLU A 290 24.34 -1.38 -9.18
CA GLU A 290 23.21 -2.31 -9.36
C GLU A 290 23.11 -3.31 -8.21
N VAL A 291 24.24 -3.81 -7.70
CA VAL A 291 24.26 -4.70 -6.52
C VAL A 291 23.73 -3.98 -5.28
N ASN A 292 24.15 -2.73 -5.05
CA ASN A 292 23.66 -1.95 -3.91
C ASN A 292 22.16 -1.66 -4.01
N HIS A 293 21.65 -1.34 -5.21
CA HIS A 293 20.21 -1.18 -5.40
C HIS A 293 19.44 -2.46 -5.14
N MET A 294 19.88 -3.59 -5.69
CA MET A 294 19.27 -4.89 -5.43
C MET A 294 19.31 -5.28 -3.94
N HIS A 295 20.35 -4.85 -3.22
CA HIS A 295 20.44 -5.01 -1.77
C HIS A 295 19.35 -4.23 -1.04
N ASP A 296 19.10 -3.00 -1.45
CA ASP A 296 18.03 -2.17 -0.87
C ASP A 296 16.65 -2.75 -1.20
N VAL A 297 16.42 -3.16 -2.45
CA VAL A 297 15.17 -3.83 -2.89
C VAL A 297 14.87 -5.06 -2.02
N LYS A 298 15.90 -5.88 -1.76
CA LYS A 298 15.80 -7.05 -0.89
C LYS A 298 15.33 -6.68 0.52
N TRP A 299 15.91 -5.64 1.11
CA TRP A 299 15.53 -5.20 2.46
C TRP A 299 14.12 -4.60 2.50
N VAL A 300 13.76 -3.78 1.52
CA VAL A 300 12.39 -3.24 1.40
C VAL A 300 11.38 -4.39 1.34
N LEU A 301 11.61 -5.38 0.47
CA LEU A 301 10.71 -6.53 0.32
C LEU A 301 10.66 -7.38 1.59
N LEU A 302 11.80 -7.66 2.23
CA LEU A 302 11.88 -8.45 3.45
C LEU A 302 11.16 -7.76 4.62
N ILE A 303 11.46 -6.50 4.89
CA ILE A 303 10.87 -5.72 5.98
C ILE A 303 9.37 -5.58 5.77
N ALA A 304 8.94 -5.24 4.55
CA ALA A 304 7.52 -5.14 4.23
C ALA A 304 6.80 -6.49 4.42
N THR A 305 7.40 -7.60 3.99
CA THR A 305 6.84 -8.94 4.19
C THR A 305 6.69 -9.27 5.67
N VAL A 306 7.74 -9.03 6.47
CA VAL A 306 7.71 -9.30 7.92
C VAL A 306 6.68 -8.41 8.61
N ALA A 307 6.62 -7.13 8.29
CA ALA A 307 5.64 -6.20 8.85
C ALA A 307 4.19 -6.65 8.57
N VAL A 308 3.90 -7.03 7.31
CA VAL A 308 2.58 -7.55 6.93
C VAL A 308 2.28 -8.88 7.62
N ALA A 309 3.26 -9.78 7.73
CA ALA A 309 3.09 -11.06 8.42
C ALA A 309 2.80 -10.86 9.92
N VAL A 310 3.54 -9.97 10.60
CA VAL A 310 3.29 -9.62 12.01
C VAL A 310 1.90 -8.99 12.17
N LEU A 311 1.53 -8.03 11.33
CA LEU A 311 0.20 -7.42 11.34
C LEU A 311 -0.90 -8.47 11.14
N PHE A 312 -0.71 -9.40 10.21
CA PHE A 312 -1.62 -10.51 9.96
C PHE A 312 -1.77 -11.40 11.20
N LEU A 313 -0.67 -11.79 11.85
CA LEU A 313 -0.70 -12.61 13.07
C LEU A 313 -1.40 -11.88 14.22
N VAL A 314 -1.09 -10.61 14.46
CA VAL A 314 -1.77 -9.78 15.48
C VAL A 314 -3.27 -9.71 15.21
N THR A 315 -3.66 -9.48 13.96
CA THR A 315 -5.06 -9.45 13.52
C THR A 315 -5.73 -10.80 13.73
N LEU A 316 -5.05 -11.90 13.38
CA LEU A 316 -5.54 -13.27 13.53
C LEU A 316 -5.81 -13.60 14.99
N PHE A 317 -4.82 -13.41 15.88
CA PHE A 317 -4.96 -13.68 17.31
C PHE A 317 -6.03 -12.80 17.96
N SER A 318 -6.09 -11.51 17.62
CA SER A 318 -7.14 -10.59 18.08
C SER A 318 -8.54 -11.05 17.65
N SER A 319 -8.65 -11.68 16.48
CA SER A 319 -9.91 -12.16 15.90
C SER A 319 -10.41 -13.47 16.51
N ILE A 320 -9.56 -14.30 17.13
CA ILE A 320 -9.98 -15.59 17.72
C ILE A 320 -11.12 -15.37 18.73
N SER A 321 -10.93 -14.43 19.66
CA SER A 321 -11.94 -14.09 20.68
C SER A 321 -13.24 -13.49 20.11
N LEU A 322 -13.21 -12.91 18.90
CA LEU A 322 -14.40 -12.35 18.24
C LEU A 322 -15.32 -13.43 17.66
N ARG A 323 -14.81 -14.64 17.39
CA ARG A 323 -15.62 -15.73 16.83
C ARG A 323 -16.76 -16.11 17.75
N GLU A 324 -16.52 -16.09 19.06
CA GLU A 324 -17.49 -16.43 20.10
C GLU A 324 -18.26 -15.20 20.57
N ARG A 325 -17.58 -14.07 20.76
CA ARG A 325 -18.17 -12.87 21.40
C ARG A 325 -18.92 -11.95 20.44
N ALA A 326 -18.63 -12.00 19.13
CA ALA A 326 -19.27 -11.11 18.15
C ALA A 326 -19.45 -11.81 16.79
N PRO A 327 -20.33 -12.83 16.71
CA PRO A 327 -20.51 -13.61 15.48
C PRO A 327 -20.93 -12.71 14.32
N GLY A 328 -20.27 -12.91 13.17
CA GLY A 328 -20.47 -12.14 11.95
C GLY A 328 -19.51 -10.95 11.76
N THR A 329 -18.87 -10.45 12.82
CA THR A 329 -17.97 -9.28 12.74
C THR A 329 -16.79 -9.53 11.82
N ILE A 330 -16.04 -10.61 12.04
CA ILE A 330 -14.86 -10.96 11.22
C ILE A 330 -15.21 -10.98 9.74
N ARG A 331 -16.34 -11.62 9.41
CA ARG A 331 -16.80 -11.73 8.04
C ARG A 331 -17.15 -10.37 7.42
N ARG A 332 -17.86 -9.52 8.17
CA ARG A 332 -18.22 -8.17 7.72
C ARG A 332 -16.96 -7.31 7.51
N SER A 333 -15.98 -7.43 8.41
CA SER A 333 -14.68 -6.76 8.26
C SER A 333 -13.89 -7.27 7.06
N LEU A 334 -13.85 -8.58 6.81
CA LEU A 334 -13.22 -9.14 5.61
C LEU A 334 -13.90 -8.66 4.32
N PHE A 335 -15.23 -8.62 4.30
CA PHE A 335 -16.00 -8.09 3.17
C PHE A 335 -15.72 -6.60 2.94
N SER A 336 -15.70 -5.80 4.01
CA SER A 336 -15.32 -4.38 3.94
C SER A 336 -13.88 -4.19 3.45
N GLY A 337 -12.95 -5.01 3.95
CA GLY A 337 -11.56 -5.02 3.52
C GLY A 337 -11.43 -5.33 2.03
N ALA A 338 -12.20 -6.30 1.52
CA ALA A 338 -12.22 -6.63 0.09
C ALA A 338 -12.67 -5.44 -0.79
N TRP A 339 -13.67 -4.67 -0.37
CA TRP A 339 -14.08 -3.44 -1.06
C TRP A 339 -13.04 -2.32 -0.97
N ILE A 340 -12.37 -2.17 0.17
CA ILE A 340 -11.24 -1.22 0.31
C ILE A 340 -10.13 -1.61 -0.67
N THR A 341 -9.76 -2.89 -0.74
CA THR A 341 -8.74 -3.37 -1.69
C THR A 341 -9.18 -3.15 -3.14
N LEU A 342 -10.46 -3.36 -3.47
CA LEU A 342 -10.98 -3.10 -4.81
C LEU A 342 -10.87 -1.62 -5.17
N GLY A 343 -11.25 -0.72 -4.26
CA GLY A 343 -11.07 0.72 -4.47
C GLY A 343 -9.60 1.09 -4.68
N LEU A 344 -8.71 0.55 -3.85
CA LEU A 344 -7.27 0.79 -3.95
C LEU A 344 -6.71 0.33 -5.29
N ILE A 345 -7.01 -0.89 -5.75
CA ILE A 345 -6.45 -1.42 -7.01
C ILE A 345 -7.04 -0.70 -8.23
N VAL A 346 -8.29 -0.26 -8.18
CA VAL A 346 -8.88 0.57 -9.26
C VAL A 346 -8.17 1.92 -9.34
N VAL A 347 -7.95 2.59 -8.21
CA VAL A 347 -7.22 3.87 -8.18
C VAL A 347 -5.79 3.69 -8.70
N LEU A 348 -5.06 2.68 -8.22
CA LEU A 348 -3.70 2.39 -8.69
C LEU A 348 -3.68 2.03 -10.17
N GLY A 349 -4.67 1.29 -10.67
CA GLY A 349 -4.81 0.94 -12.08
C GLY A 349 -5.03 2.17 -12.97
N VAL A 350 -5.91 3.09 -12.56
CA VAL A 350 -6.14 4.35 -13.28
C VAL A 350 -4.88 5.21 -13.30
N VAL A 351 -4.23 5.39 -12.14
CA VAL A 351 -2.98 6.17 -12.04
C VAL A 351 -1.89 5.53 -12.90
N GLY A 352 -1.72 4.21 -12.84
CA GLY A 352 -0.73 3.50 -13.65
C GLY A 352 -0.99 3.60 -15.14
N PHE A 353 -2.26 3.57 -15.57
CA PHE A 353 -2.63 3.69 -16.98
C PHE A 353 -2.33 5.07 -17.56
N PHE A 354 -2.66 6.15 -16.83
CA PHE A 354 -2.48 7.52 -17.32
C PHE A 354 -1.11 8.13 -16.97
N GLY A 355 -0.39 7.57 -15.99
CA GLY A 355 0.79 8.17 -15.39
C GLY A 355 1.82 7.16 -14.93
N TRP A 356 2.11 6.14 -15.76
CA TRP A 356 3.08 5.09 -15.45
C TRP A 356 4.43 5.65 -14.97
N GLU A 357 5.01 6.60 -15.71
CA GLU A 357 6.29 7.22 -15.35
C GLU A 357 6.25 7.88 -13.97
N TRP A 358 5.20 8.67 -13.70
CA TRP A 358 5.03 9.31 -12.40
C TRP A 358 4.87 8.29 -11.27
N LEU A 359 4.09 7.23 -11.49
CA LEU A 359 3.88 6.16 -10.52
C LEU A 359 5.19 5.43 -10.22
N PHE A 360 5.94 5.05 -11.25
CA PHE A 360 7.21 4.34 -11.13
C PHE A 360 8.25 5.21 -10.40
N THR A 361 8.42 6.46 -10.80
CA THR A 361 9.35 7.39 -10.14
C THR A 361 8.95 7.67 -8.70
N THR A 362 7.66 7.93 -8.42
CA THR A 362 7.20 8.21 -7.05
C THR A 362 7.40 7.01 -6.14
N PHE A 363 7.13 5.79 -6.62
CA PHE A 363 7.43 4.57 -5.89
C PHE A 363 8.91 4.51 -5.51
N HIS A 364 9.80 4.73 -6.47
CA HIS A 364 11.23 4.65 -6.21
C HIS A 364 11.72 5.76 -5.28
N GLN A 365 11.21 6.98 -5.40
CA GLN A 365 11.55 8.07 -4.50
C GLN A 365 11.11 7.81 -3.04
N VAL A 366 9.97 7.14 -2.85
CA VAL A 366 9.47 6.80 -1.50
C VAL A 366 10.31 5.70 -0.84
N PHE A 367 10.70 4.66 -1.59
CA PHE A 367 11.40 3.50 -1.03
C PHE A 367 12.93 3.59 -1.09
N PHE A 368 13.49 4.43 -1.97
CA PHE A 368 14.92 4.60 -2.19
C PHE A 368 15.31 6.08 -2.12
N LEU A 369 15.12 6.69 -0.95
CA LEU A 369 15.40 8.11 -0.67
C LEU A 369 16.84 8.55 -0.97
N GLN A 370 17.78 7.59 -0.97
CA GLN A 370 19.19 7.79 -1.30
C GLN A 370 19.46 7.96 -2.81
N GLY A 371 18.47 7.72 -3.69
CA GLY A 371 18.57 8.01 -5.13
C GLY A 371 19.41 7.02 -5.94
N ASN A 372 19.53 5.76 -5.51
CA ASN A 372 20.38 4.75 -6.17
C ASN A 372 19.61 3.78 -7.09
N TRP A 373 18.56 4.24 -7.76
CA TRP A 373 17.66 3.39 -8.56
C TRP A 373 17.65 3.74 -10.06
N GLU A 374 18.29 4.83 -10.47
CA GLU A 374 18.41 5.25 -11.86
C GLU A 374 19.63 4.60 -12.52
N PHE A 375 19.43 3.95 -13.67
CA PHE A 375 20.50 3.25 -14.40
C PHE A 375 20.44 3.54 -15.89
N SER A 376 21.59 3.40 -16.56
CA SER A 376 21.68 3.43 -18.03
C SER A 376 20.88 2.28 -18.64
N VAL A 377 20.32 2.48 -19.84
CA VAL A 377 19.68 1.42 -20.63
C VAL A 377 20.60 0.25 -20.98
N ARG A 378 21.92 0.46 -20.88
CA ARG A 378 22.93 -0.59 -21.07
C ARG A 378 23.21 -1.41 -19.80
N SER A 379 22.70 -0.98 -18.64
CA SER A 379 22.90 -1.70 -17.39
C SER A 379 22.22 -3.06 -17.46
N SER A 380 22.81 -4.06 -16.81
CA SER A 380 22.26 -5.40 -16.81
C SER A 380 20.89 -5.44 -16.15
N LEU A 381 20.66 -4.64 -15.10
CA LEU A 381 19.40 -4.58 -14.39
C LEU A 381 18.26 -4.07 -15.30
N ILE A 382 18.50 -3.04 -16.12
CA ILE A 382 17.50 -2.53 -17.08
C ILE A 382 17.28 -3.50 -18.24
N ARG A 383 18.34 -4.17 -18.72
CA ARG A 383 18.23 -5.18 -19.79
C ARG A 383 17.46 -6.43 -19.35
N LEU A 384 17.62 -6.83 -18.08
CA LEU A 384 16.90 -7.96 -17.50
C LEU A 384 15.46 -7.60 -17.14
N TYR A 385 15.23 -6.41 -16.58
CA TYR A 385 13.90 -5.94 -16.16
C TYR A 385 13.54 -4.64 -16.87
N PRO A 386 13.28 -4.69 -18.20
CA PRO A 386 12.93 -3.49 -18.97
C PRO A 386 11.59 -2.91 -18.49
N PRO A 387 11.24 -1.66 -18.87
CA PRO A 387 9.98 -1.04 -18.48
C PRO A 387 8.75 -1.93 -18.71
N GLN A 388 8.73 -2.67 -19.82
CA GLN A 388 7.67 -3.62 -20.15
C GLN A 388 7.49 -4.72 -19.08
N PHE A 389 8.58 -5.27 -18.54
CA PHE A 389 8.53 -6.27 -17.46
C PHE A 389 7.80 -5.71 -16.23
N TRP A 390 8.03 -4.45 -15.88
CA TRP A 390 7.41 -3.81 -14.71
C TRP A 390 5.93 -3.49 -14.95
N ILE A 391 5.55 -3.09 -16.17
CA ILE A 391 4.14 -2.91 -16.56
C ILE A 391 3.41 -4.25 -16.45
N ASP A 392 3.98 -5.30 -17.02
CA ASP A 392 3.40 -6.64 -17.01
C ASP A 392 3.32 -7.22 -15.59
N ALA A 393 4.34 -6.99 -14.76
CA ALA A 393 4.31 -7.30 -13.33
C ALA A 393 3.19 -6.56 -12.59
N ALA A 394 2.99 -5.27 -12.85
CA ALA A 394 1.91 -4.49 -12.24
C ALA A 394 0.53 -4.99 -12.65
N ILE A 395 0.35 -5.34 -13.93
CA ILE A 395 -0.88 -5.97 -14.44
C ILE A 395 -1.11 -7.32 -13.77
N ALA A 396 -0.08 -8.16 -13.66
CA ALA A 396 -0.17 -9.45 -12.99
C ALA A 396 -0.55 -9.32 -11.51
N VAL A 397 0.04 -8.35 -10.80
CA VAL A 397 -0.37 -8.00 -9.43
C VAL A 397 -1.86 -7.64 -9.39
N ALA A 398 -2.33 -6.77 -10.29
CA ALA A 398 -3.73 -6.36 -10.33
C ALA A 398 -4.68 -7.54 -10.58
N VAL A 399 -4.33 -8.45 -11.50
CA VAL A 399 -5.10 -9.67 -11.79
C VAL A 399 -5.14 -10.60 -10.56
N LEU A 400 -3.99 -10.88 -9.94
CA LEU A 400 -3.91 -11.72 -8.75
C LEU A 400 -4.69 -11.12 -7.57
N VAL A 401 -4.64 -9.81 -7.39
CA VAL A 401 -5.45 -9.09 -6.40
C VAL A 401 -6.94 -9.22 -6.72
N ALA A 402 -7.35 -9.05 -7.98
CA ALA A 402 -8.75 -9.20 -8.39
C ALA A 402 -9.30 -10.62 -8.14
N VAL A 403 -8.49 -11.65 -8.41
CA VAL A 403 -8.85 -13.06 -8.10
C VAL A 403 -9.04 -13.26 -6.59
N GLN A 404 -8.10 -12.77 -5.77
CA GLN A 404 -8.18 -12.87 -4.31
C GLN A 404 -9.40 -12.11 -3.75
N ILE A 405 -9.66 -10.89 -4.23
CA ILE A 405 -10.84 -10.09 -3.84
C ILE A 405 -12.12 -10.82 -4.22
N THR A 406 -12.21 -11.37 -5.43
CA THR A 406 -13.39 -12.12 -5.89
C THR A 406 -13.65 -13.32 -4.97
N LEU A 407 -12.61 -14.09 -4.63
CA LEU A 407 -12.72 -15.20 -3.68
C LEU A 407 -13.18 -14.72 -2.30
N LEU A 408 -12.62 -13.61 -1.79
CA LEU A 408 -13.03 -13.02 -0.52
C LEU A 408 -14.49 -12.57 -0.55
N LEU A 409 -14.94 -11.88 -1.59
CA LEU A 409 -16.32 -11.42 -1.73
C LEU A 409 -17.30 -12.59 -1.81
N VAL A 410 -17.00 -13.62 -2.62
CA VAL A 410 -17.84 -14.82 -2.74
C VAL A 410 -17.93 -15.57 -1.41
N THR A 411 -16.79 -15.80 -0.75
CA THR A 411 -16.76 -16.53 0.53
C THR A 411 -17.40 -15.72 1.68
N THR A 412 -17.30 -14.38 1.64
CA THR A 412 -17.82 -13.49 2.67
C THR A 412 -19.19 -12.87 2.34
N TRP A 413 -19.81 -13.24 1.22
CA TRP A 413 -21.06 -12.65 0.72
C TRP A 413 -22.26 -12.65 1.69
N PRO A 414 -22.82 -11.52 2.12
CA PRO A 414 -23.86 -11.48 3.16
C PRO A 414 -25.16 -12.19 2.75
N THR A 415 -25.30 -13.49 3.07
CA THR A 415 -26.54 -14.26 2.87
C THR A 415 -27.46 -14.19 4.08
N LYS A 416 -28.78 -14.20 3.84
CA LYS A 416 -29.82 -14.21 4.89
C LYS A 416 -29.62 -15.36 5.88
N TYR A 417 -29.34 -16.57 5.40
CA TYR A 417 -29.05 -17.75 6.23
C TYR A 417 -27.91 -17.51 7.22
N ARG A 418 -26.81 -16.90 6.76
CA ARG A 418 -25.63 -16.66 7.61
C ARG A 418 -25.86 -15.52 8.60
N LYS A 419 -26.70 -14.53 8.25
CA LYS A 419 -27.16 -13.49 9.18
C LYS A 419 -28.01 -14.10 10.30
N LEU A 420 -29.02 -14.90 9.95
CA LEU A 420 -29.87 -15.60 10.91
C LEU A 420 -29.06 -16.56 11.81
N LYS A 421 -28.07 -17.26 11.25
CA LYS A 421 -27.15 -18.11 12.04
C LYS A 421 -26.30 -17.31 13.03
N ALA A 422 -25.91 -16.08 12.68
CA ALA A 422 -25.17 -15.21 13.58
C ALA A 422 -26.08 -14.65 14.68
N GLU A 423 -27.32 -14.30 14.36
CA GLU A 423 -28.34 -13.84 15.32
C GLU A 423 -28.71 -14.96 16.31
N ARG A 424 -28.96 -16.18 15.82
CA ARG A 424 -29.21 -17.34 16.68
C ARG A 424 -28.09 -17.58 17.68
N ARG A 425 -26.83 -17.51 17.24
CA ARG A 425 -25.67 -17.66 18.14
C ARG A 425 -25.55 -16.54 19.17
N ARG A 426 -26.04 -15.33 18.86
CA ARG A 426 -26.12 -14.24 19.85
C ARG A 426 -27.19 -14.56 20.90
N GLN A 427 -28.36 -15.03 20.46
CA GLN A 427 -29.45 -15.42 21.34
C GLN A 427 -29.06 -16.58 22.26
N GLU A 428 -28.53 -17.69 21.71
CA GLU A 428 -28.06 -18.85 22.49
C GLU A 428 -27.06 -18.45 23.58
N ARG A 429 -26.21 -17.44 23.31
CA ARG A 429 -25.23 -16.94 24.27
C ARG A 429 -25.85 -16.03 25.33
N GLN A 430 -26.84 -15.22 24.97
CA GLN A 430 -27.63 -14.45 25.94
C GLN A 430 -28.36 -15.40 26.90
N ASP A 431 -29.00 -16.44 26.37
CA ASP A 431 -29.72 -17.44 27.16
C ASP A 431 -28.79 -18.18 28.14
N LEU A 432 -27.59 -18.60 27.68
CA LEU A 432 -26.60 -19.24 28.54
C LEU A 432 -26.12 -18.33 29.68
N ARG A 433 -26.00 -17.02 29.42
CA ARG A 433 -25.61 -16.05 30.45
C ARG A 433 -26.69 -15.85 31.49
N VAL A 434 -27.93 -15.66 31.07
CA VAL A 434 -29.07 -15.54 31.99
C VAL A 434 -29.13 -16.76 32.91
N LYS A 435 -28.93 -17.98 32.37
CA LYS A 435 -28.86 -19.22 33.16
C LYS A 435 -27.69 -19.24 34.15
N LEU A 436 -26.50 -18.79 33.74
CA LEU A 436 -25.33 -18.74 34.63
C LEU A 436 -25.48 -17.68 35.72
N ALA A 437 -26.12 -16.55 35.42
CA ALA A 437 -26.41 -15.49 36.38
C ALA A 437 -27.44 -15.97 37.40
N SER A 438 -28.53 -16.62 36.96
CA SER A 438 -29.53 -17.18 37.86
C SER A 438 -28.97 -18.29 38.76
N ALA A 439 -28.08 -19.15 38.23
CA ALA A 439 -27.44 -20.20 39.02
C ALA A 439 -26.50 -19.63 40.11
N ARG A 440 -25.77 -18.54 39.82
CA ARG A 440 -24.94 -17.87 40.83
C ARG A 440 -25.75 -17.20 41.94
N VAL A 441 -26.98 -16.77 41.66
CA VAL A 441 -27.87 -16.15 42.65
C VAL A 441 -28.56 -17.20 43.52
N SER A 442 -28.78 -18.43 43.03
CA SER A 442 -29.38 -19.51 43.83
C SER A 442 -28.41 -20.17 44.83
N ASP A 443 -27.11 -19.99 44.63
CA ASP A 443 -26.06 -20.59 45.48
C ASP A 443 -25.57 -19.65 46.60
N ASN A 444 -26.04 -18.39 46.63
CA ASN A 444 -25.84 -17.41 47.71
C ASN A 444 -27.12 -17.25 48.53
#